data_AF-A0A1E4HJA7-F1
#
_entry.id   AF-A0A1E4HJA7-F1
#
_cell.length_a   1.000
_cell.length_b   1.000
_cell.length_c   1.000
_cell.angle_alpha   90.00
_cell.angle_beta   90.00
_cell.angle_gamma   90.00
#
_symmetry.space_group_name_H-M   'P 1'
#
loop_
_entity.id
_entity.type
_entity.pdbx_description
1 polymer ?
#
loop_
_entity_poly.entity_id
_entity_poly.type
_entity_poly.pdbx_seq_one_letter_code
_entity_poly.pdbx_strand_id
1 'polypeptide(L)'
;MHYDQSWMGSGIVGGLQAGAISAAAGLLLFLALHWLGRRRGWSAARKIGWAFLLACVLTVSGDLWDMFYLNYANLQSIALLQAVLAGMHDPEHLGLRVLCELLGVSLGIGVGYASCGGDRRSRGGSDART
;
A
#
# COMPACT_ATOMS: atom_id res chain seq x y z
N MET A 1 -9.63 -6.16 -14.07
CA MET A 1 -8.70 -5.95 -15.20
C MET A 1 -7.32 -5.95 -14.60
N HIS A 2 -6.58 -7.05 -14.75
CA HIS A 2 -5.17 -7.10 -14.35
C HIS A 2 -4.39 -6.11 -15.22
N TYR A 3 -3.58 -5.26 -14.61
CA TYR A 3 -2.68 -4.39 -15.36
C TYR A 3 -1.58 -5.25 -16.00
N ASP A 4 -1.07 -4.84 -17.16
CA ASP A 4 0.07 -5.51 -17.78
C ASP A 4 1.32 -5.30 -16.91
N GLN A 5 1.74 -6.38 -16.24
CA GLN A 5 2.89 -6.44 -15.35
C GLN A 5 4.08 -7.19 -15.98
N SER A 6 4.07 -7.42 -17.30
CA SER A 6 5.14 -8.12 -18.01
C SER A 6 6.53 -7.49 -17.86
N TRP A 7 6.60 -6.23 -17.42
CA TRP A 7 7.83 -5.48 -17.17
C TRP A 7 8.35 -5.58 -15.72
N MET A 8 7.58 -6.14 -14.78
CA MET A 8 8.01 -6.37 -13.40
C MET A 8 8.78 -7.70 -13.31
N GLY A 9 9.84 -7.69 -12.51
CA GLY A 9 10.65 -8.89 -12.26
C GLY A 9 9.93 -9.86 -11.33
N SER A 10 10.43 -11.10 -11.21
CA SER A 10 9.80 -12.11 -10.37
C SER A 10 10.32 -12.19 -8.94
N GLY A 11 9.54 -12.84 -8.07
CA GLY A 11 9.92 -13.15 -6.69
C GLY A 11 10.19 -11.91 -5.84
N ILE A 12 11.34 -11.87 -5.15
CA ILE A 12 11.68 -10.75 -4.25
C ILE A 12 11.88 -9.44 -5.00
N VAL A 13 12.35 -9.48 -6.25
CA VAL A 13 12.55 -8.28 -7.07
C VAL A 13 11.18 -7.68 -7.44
N GLY A 14 10.23 -8.52 -7.88
CA GLY A 14 8.86 -8.11 -8.16
C GLY A 14 8.16 -7.54 -6.93
N GLY A 15 8.28 -8.22 -5.79
CA GLY A 15 7.74 -7.73 -4.51
C GLY A 15 8.29 -6.35 -4.13
N LEU A 16 9.61 -6.15 -4.22
CA LEU A 16 10.21 -4.84 -3.92
C LEU A 16 9.79 -3.76 -4.91
N GLN A 17 9.66 -4.08 -6.19
CA GLN A 17 9.14 -3.13 -7.20
C GLN A 17 7.69 -2.75 -6.91
N ALA A 18 6.83 -3.72 -6.59
CA ALA A 18 5.44 -3.49 -6.19
C ALA A 18 5.39 -2.59 -4.95
N GLY A 19 6.18 -2.92 -3.92
CA GLY A 19 6.33 -2.12 -2.71
C GLY A 19 6.79 -0.69 -2.98
N ALA A 20 7.74 -0.47 -3.89
CA ALA A 20 8.20 0.85 -4.26
C ALA A 20 7.10 1.70 -4.93
N ILE A 21 6.30 1.08 -5.80
CA ILE A 21 5.14 1.73 -6.43
C ILE A 21 4.09 2.08 -5.37
N SER A 22 3.77 1.15 -4.48
CA SER A 22 2.85 1.38 -3.35
C SER A 22 3.34 2.47 -2.41
N ALA A 23 4.65 2.56 -2.18
CA ALA A 23 5.26 3.66 -1.41
C ALA A 23 5.08 5.00 -2.10
N ALA A 24 5.33 5.08 -3.41
CA ALA A 24 5.09 6.29 -4.17
C ALA A 24 3.61 6.70 -4.13
N ALA A 25 2.69 5.75 -4.32
CA ALA A 25 1.25 6.00 -4.26
C ALA A 25 0.81 6.49 -2.87
N GLY A 26 1.26 5.82 -1.79
CA GLY A 26 0.98 6.21 -0.41
C GLY A 26 1.51 7.60 -0.07
N LEU A 27 2.74 7.92 -0.49
CA LEU A 27 3.33 9.25 -0.34
C LEU A 27 2.50 10.32 -1.04
N LEU A 28 2.19 10.12 -2.33
CA LEU A 28 1.45 11.09 -3.14
C LEU A 28 0.03 11.32 -2.60
N LEU A 29 -0.68 10.26 -2.22
CA LEU A 29 -2.00 10.36 -1.61
C LEU A 29 -1.96 11.07 -0.26
N PHE A 30 -0.97 10.78 0.58
CA PHE A 30 -0.79 11.49 1.83
C PHE A 30 -0.54 12.99 1.58
N LEU A 31 0.33 13.35 0.65
CA LEU A 31 0.62 14.75 0.33
C LEU A 31 -0.62 15.48 -0.22
N ALA A 32 -1.40 14.82 -1.08
CA ALA A 32 -2.65 15.37 -1.62
C ALA A 32 -3.68 15.63 -0.50
N LEU A 33 -3.89 14.64 0.38
CA LEU A 33 -4.80 14.77 1.53
C LEU A 33 -4.27 15.74 2.59
N HIS A 34 -2.96 15.85 2.74
CA HIS A 34 -2.34 16.84 3.60
C HIS A 34 -2.62 18.25 3.06
N TRP A 35 -2.40 18.48 1.76
CA TRP A 35 -2.69 19.76 1.11
C TRP A 35 -4.17 20.15 1.22
N LEU A 36 -5.08 19.21 0.95
CA LEU A 36 -6.53 19.42 1.07
C LEU A 36 -6.97 19.63 2.53
N GLY A 37 -6.47 18.79 3.44
CA GLY A 37 -6.81 18.78 4.85
C GLY A 37 -6.25 19.98 5.63
N ARG A 38 -5.19 20.63 5.15
CA ARG A 38 -4.72 21.92 5.71
C ARG A 38 -5.77 23.02 5.60
N ARG A 39 -6.56 23.04 4.52
CA ARG A 39 -7.63 24.04 4.32
C ARG A 39 -8.88 23.77 5.17
N ARG A 40 -9.09 22.51 5.56
CA ARG A 40 -10.30 22.04 6.26
C ARG A 40 -10.07 21.65 7.72
N GLY A 41 -8.89 21.90 8.28
CA GLY A 41 -8.57 21.60 9.69
C GLY A 41 -8.56 20.10 10.05
N TRP A 42 -8.26 19.22 9.10
CA TRP A 42 -8.29 17.76 9.36
C TRP A 42 -7.18 17.32 10.34
N SER A 43 -7.53 16.41 11.25
CA SER A 43 -6.57 15.76 12.15
C SER A 43 -5.56 14.91 11.36
N ALA A 44 -4.37 14.71 11.94
CA ALA A 44 -3.32 13.88 11.35
C ALA A 44 -3.80 12.44 11.12
N ALA A 45 -4.45 11.85 12.13
CA ALA A 45 -5.00 10.49 12.05
C ALA A 45 -5.99 10.33 10.88
N ARG A 46 -6.86 11.33 10.63
CA ARG A 46 -7.79 11.30 9.49
C ARG A 46 -7.05 11.31 8.14
N LYS A 47 -6.00 12.13 8.00
CA LYS A 47 -5.20 12.21 6.76
C LYS A 47 -4.48 10.88 6.50
N ILE A 48 -3.84 10.32 7.53
CA ILE A 48 -3.13 9.03 7.46
C ILE A 48 -4.11 7.90 7.12
N GLY A 49 -5.25 7.83 7.82
CA GLY A 49 -6.24 6.78 7.62
C GLY A 49 -6.80 6.79 6.20
N TRP A 50 -7.21 7.95 5.68
CA TRP A 50 -7.69 8.04 4.30
C TRP A 50 -6.59 7.80 3.26
N ALA A 51 -5.36 8.26 3.51
CA ALA A 51 -4.24 7.97 2.61
C ALA A 51 -3.98 6.47 2.52
N PHE A 52 -3.97 5.79 3.67
CA PHE A 52 -3.76 4.34 3.76
C PHE A 52 -4.86 3.57 3.04
N LEU A 53 -6.13 3.87 3.34
CA LEU A 53 -7.27 3.20 2.70
C LEU A 53 -7.24 3.38 1.18
N LEU A 54 -7.06 4.62 0.69
CA LEU A 54 -7.02 4.88 -0.75
C LEU A 54 -5.81 4.22 -1.41
N ALA A 55 -4.63 4.24 -0.78
CA ALA A 55 -3.43 3.61 -1.33
C ALA A 55 -3.57 2.08 -1.40
N CYS A 56 -4.13 1.45 -0.38
CA CYS A 56 -4.40 0.01 -0.38
C CYS A 56 -5.42 -0.36 -1.47
N VAL A 57 -6.50 0.42 -1.61
CA VAL A 57 -7.49 0.19 -2.68
C VAL A 57 -6.86 0.32 -4.06
N LEU A 58 -5.93 1.26 -4.27
CA LEU A 58 -5.29 1.48 -5.57
C LEU A 58 -4.20 0.47 -5.92
N THR A 59 -3.42 0.02 -4.93
CA THR A 59 -2.18 -0.74 -5.18
C THR A 59 -2.23 -2.17 -4.67
N VAL A 60 -2.72 -2.38 -3.45
CA VAL A 60 -2.73 -3.70 -2.79
C VAL A 60 -3.90 -4.58 -3.24
N SER A 61 -4.99 -3.95 -3.70
CA SER A 61 -6.26 -4.64 -3.93
C SER A 61 -6.19 -5.78 -4.96
N GLY A 62 -5.35 -5.67 -5.99
CA GLY A 62 -5.18 -6.71 -7.01
C GLY A 62 -4.60 -7.99 -6.42
N ASP A 63 -3.36 -7.90 -5.92
CA ASP A 63 -2.63 -9.04 -5.36
C ASP A 63 -3.34 -9.62 -4.12
N LEU A 64 -3.99 -8.76 -3.33
CA LEU A 64 -4.77 -9.19 -2.17
C LEU A 64 -6.03 -9.96 -2.59
N TRP A 65 -6.72 -9.52 -3.65
CA TRP A 65 -7.89 -10.21 -4.17
C TRP A 65 -7.53 -11.56 -4.76
N ASP A 66 -6.42 -11.61 -5.49
CA ASP A 66 -5.82 -12.81 -6.05
C ASP A 66 -5.46 -13.82 -4.94
N MET A 67 -4.84 -13.36 -3.86
CA MET A 67 -4.53 -14.17 -2.69
C MET A 67 -5.81 -14.67 -1.99
N PHE A 68 -6.82 -13.81 -1.86
CA PHE A 68 -8.11 -14.18 -1.27
C PHE A 68 -8.83 -15.23 -2.13
N TYR A 69 -8.86 -15.03 -3.45
CA TYR A 69 -9.48 -15.96 -4.39
C TYR A 69 -8.80 -17.33 -4.34
N LEU A 70 -7.46 -17.40 -4.36
CA LEU A 70 -6.75 -18.68 -4.25
C LEU A 70 -6.99 -19.39 -2.92
N ASN A 71 -7.21 -18.65 -1.82
CA ASN A 71 -7.43 -19.24 -0.51
C ASN A 71 -8.86 -19.75 -0.29
N TYR A 72 -9.85 -19.06 -0.86
CA TYR A 72 -11.27 -19.31 -0.58
C TYR A 72 -12.09 -19.80 -1.77
N ALA A 73 -11.61 -19.64 -3.00
CA ALA A 73 -12.30 -20.18 -4.17
C ALA A 73 -12.25 -21.71 -4.12
N ASN A 74 -13.41 -22.32 -4.36
CA ASN A 74 -13.52 -23.76 -4.39
C ASN A 74 -13.04 -24.29 -5.75
N LEU A 75 -11.71 -24.36 -5.92
CA LEU A 75 -11.06 -24.88 -7.13
C LEU A 75 -11.06 -26.43 -7.07
N GLN A 76 -12.21 -27.02 -7.44
CA GLN A 76 -12.43 -28.49 -7.41
C GLN A 76 -11.59 -29.29 -8.42
N SER A 77 -10.90 -28.63 -9.37
CA SER A 77 -10.08 -29.31 -10.37
C SER A 77 -8.72 -28.64 -10.56
N ILE A 78 -7.69 -29.49 -10.75
CA ILE A 78 -6.31 -29.06 -11.02
C ILE A 78 -6.22 -28.24 -12.31
N ALA A 79 -7.01 -28.58 -13.33
CA ALA A 79 -7.05 -27.83 -14.58
C ALA A 79 -7.56 -26.39 -14.39
N LEU A 80 -8.57 -26.20 -13.53
CA LEU A 80 -9.12 -24.87 -13.25
C LEU A 80 -8.16 -24.03 -12.40
N LEU A 81 -7.48 -24.66 -11.42
CA LEU A 81 -6.40 -24.02 -10.68
C LEU A 81 -5.26 -23.57 -11.61
N GLN A 82 -4.81 -24.42 -12.53
CA GLN A 82 -3.76 -24.07 -13.51
C GLN A 82 -4.20 -22.93 -14.43
N ALA A 83 -5.46 -22.92 -14.88
CA ALA A 83 -6.00 -21.86 -15.71
C ALA A 83 -6.04 -20.50 -14.96
N VAL A 84 -6.38 -20.51 -13.67
CA VAL A 84 -6.35 -19.31 -12.82
C VAL A 84 -4.90 -18.85 -12.62
N LEU A 85 -3.99 -19.76 -12.25
CA LEU A 85 -2.58 -19.44 -12.02
C LEU A 85 -1.90 -18.86 -13.27
N ALA A 86 -2.23 -19.36 -14.47
CA ALA A 86 -1.69 -18.84 -15.73
C ALA A 86 -2.12 -17.40 -16.05
N GLY A 87 -3.22 -16.94 -15.44
CA GLY A 87 -3.69 -15.56 -15.56
C GLY A 87 -3.07 -14.59 -14.54
N MET A 88 -2.34 -15.11 -13.54
CA MET A 88 -1.79 -14.34 -12.44
C MET A 88 -0.30 -14.06 -12.68
N HIS A 89 0.13 -12.85 -12.33
CA HIS A 89 1.54 -12.52 -12.33
C HIS A 89 2.20 -13.03 -11.03
N ASP A 90 3.33 -13.75 -11.12
CA ASP A 90 4.05 -14.36 -9.98
C ASP A 90 3.17 -15.01 -8.90
N PRO A 91 2.35 -16.01 -9.25
CA PRO A 91 1.42 -16.60 -8.31
C PRO A 91 2.12 -17.26 -7.11
N GLU A 92 3.33 -17.79 -7.28
CA GLU A 92 4.09 -18.43 -6.21
C GLU A 92 4.68 -17.45 -5.18
N HIS A 93 4.70 -16.15 -5.48
CA HIS A 93 5.19 -15.09 -4.60
C HIS A 93 4.12 -14.04 -4.23
N LEU A 94 2.85 -14.31 -4.48
CA LEU A 94 1.72 -13.41 -4.17
C LEU A 94 1.76 -12.83 -2.75
N GLY A 95 1.97 -13.69 -1.74
CA GLY A 95 2.03 -13.24 -0.34
C GLY A 95 3.18 -12.26 -0.06
N LEU A 96 4.32 -12.46 -0.70
CA LEU A 96 5.47 -11.54 -0.60
C LEU A 96 5.15 -10.20 -1.25
N ARG A 97 4.48 -10.22 -2.41
CA ARG A 97 4.06 -9.01 -3.11
C ARG A 97 3.11 -8.18 -2.25
N VAL A 98 2.02 -8.78 -1.75
CA VAL A 98 1.06 -8.11 -0.84
C VAL A 98 1.77 -7.52 0.39
N LEU A 99 2.70 -8.27 0.99
CA LEU A 99 3.48 -7.78 2.12
C LEU A 99 4.31 -6.56 1.74
N CYS A 100 5.06 -6.62 0.65
CA CYS A 100 5.88 -5.51 0.16
C CYS A 100 5.04 -4.28 -0.19
N GLU A 101 3.86 -4.46 -0.79
CA GLU A 101 2.93 -3.37 -1.10
C GLU A 101 2.41 -2.70 0.18
N LEU A 102 1.98 -3.47 1.19
CA LEU A 102 1.52 -2.95 2.48
C LEU A 102 2.63 -2.19 3.23
N LEU A 103 3.85 -2.75 3.24
CA LEU A 103 5.02 -2.08 3.81
C LEU A 103 5.34 -0.81 3.02
N GLY A 104 5.25 -0.87 1.70
CA GLY A 104 5.41 0.25 0.78
C GLY A 104 4.45 1.39 1.13
N VAL A 105 3.13 1.13 1.13
CA VAL A 105 2.10 2.12 1.50
C VAL A 105 2.43 2.76 2.85
N SER A 106 2.72 1.94 3.87
CA SER A 106 3.02 2.41 5.22
C SER A 106 4.26 3.31 5.25
N LEU A 107 5.32 2.91 4.55
CA LEU A 107 6.56 3.68 4.44
C LEU A 107 6.34 5.00 3.71
N GLY A 108 5.65 4.98 2.57
CA GLY A 108 5.34 6.18 1.78
C GLY A 108 4.56 7.22 2.56
N ILE A 109 3.54 6.78 3.30
CA ILE A 109 2.75 7.66 4.18
C ILE A 109 3.62 8.17 5.34
N GLY A 110 4.43 7.31 5.95
CA GLY A 110 5.34 7.69 7.04
C GLY A 110 6.35 8.77 6.61
N VAL A 111 6.95 8.62 5.42
CA VAL A 111 7.85 9.61 4.81
C VAL A 111 7.10 10.92 4.54
N GLY A 112 5.88 10.86 4.00
CA GLY A 112 5.04 12.04 3.77
C GLY A 112 4.73 12.77 5.07
N TYR A 113 4.37 12.03 6.11
CA TYR A 113 4.08 12.57 7.44
C TYR A 113 5.30 13.25 8.07
N ALA A 114 6.46 12.58 8.05
CA ALA A 114 7.71 13.13 8.57
C ALA A 114 8.11 14.40 7.83
N SER A 115 8.02 14.40 6.50
CA SER A 115 8.35 15.54 5.64
C SER A 115 7.46 16.76 5.88
N CYS A 116 6.19 16.53 6.23
CA CYS A 116 5.24 17.59 6.58
C CYS A 116 5.39 18.10 8.04
N GLY A 117 6.44 17.71 8.75
CA GLY A 117 6.76 18.21 10.09
C GLY A 117 6.01 17.48 11.20
N GLY A 118 5.93 16.15 11.12
CA GLY A 118 5.18 15.24 11.99
C GLY A 118 5.39 15.34 13.51
N ASP A 119 6.18 16.31 14.01
CA ASP A 119 6.52 16.39 15.42
C ASP A 119 6.87 17.79 15.98
N ARG A 120 6.52 18.91 15.33
CA ARG A 120 6.71 20.25 15.94
C ARG A 120 5.72 20.57 17.07
N ARG A 121 4.81 19.67 17.45
CA ARG A 121 3.81 19.88 18.52
C ARG A 121 3.99 19.04 19.78
N SER A 122 4.78 17.96 19.75
CA SER A 122 4.94 17.09 20.93
C SER A 122 6.14 17.44 21.82
N ARG A 123 7.05 18.31 21.34
CA ARG A 123 8.25 18.76 22.08
C ARG A 123 8.13 20.11 22.80
N GLY A 124 7.01 20.83 22.66
CA GLY A 124 6.82 22.17 23.26
C GLY A 124 6.10 22.19 24.62
N GLY A 125 5.75 21.04 25.19
CA GLY A 125 4.93 20.93 26.40
C GLY A 125 5.73 20.80 27.71
N SER A 126 7.06 20.75 27.66
CA SER A 126 7.90 20.45 28.83
C SER A 126 8.60 21.66 29.46
N ASP A 127 8.51 22.86 28.88
CA ASP A 127 9.36 24.01 29.27
C ASP A 127 8.61 25.24 29.83
N ALA A 128 7.32 25.12 30.15
CA ALA A 128 6.52 26.25 30.67
C ALA A 128 5.93 26.00 32.06
N ARG A 129 6.67 25.29 32.93
CA ARG A 129 6.25 25.07 34.31
C ARG A 129 7.45 25.09 35.28
N THR A 130 8.14 26.23 35.32
CA THR A 130 9.02 26.64 36.42
C THR A 130 8.68 28.07 36.81
#